data_AF-A0A8S0TBN1-F1
#
_entry.id   AF-A0A8S0TBN1-F1
#
_cell.length_a   1.000
_cell.length_b   1.000
_cell.length_c   1.000
_cell.angle_alpha   90.00
_cell.angle_beta   90.00
_cell.angle_gamma   90.00
#
_symmetry.space_group_name_H-M   'P 1'
#
loop_
_entity.id
_entity.type
_entity.pdbx_description
1 polymer ?
#
loop_
_entity_poly.entity_id
_entity_poly.type
_entity_poly.pdbx_seq_one_letter_code
_entity_poly.pdbx_strand_id
1 'polypeptide(L)'
;MASANERENFVYIAKLAKQAERYDEMVDAMKKVAKLDVELTVEERNLLSVGYKNVIGSRRASWRILSSIEEKEDAKGNGQNVKQIKQYRQKVELELSDICSDIMAVIDEYLIPSSSGSESTAFFYEMKGDYYRYLAEFKSGSDRKEAAEESLKAYQAATTSAEADLAPTHPIRIGLALNFSVFYYEIMNSPERACHLAKKAFDEAISELDTLSEESYKDSTLIMQLLRDNLTLWTCDIPEDGDEGQKADGSIKAGGEDAEHSPSTSLRMRFLFEKSVDAIGSDPLPYLDLRLFKLDQP
;
A
#
# COMPACT_ATOMS: atom_id res chain seq x y z
N MET A 1 14.32 4.95 -33.67
CA MET A 1 15.68 4.48 -33.31
C MET A 1 16.30 5.29 -32.19
N ALA A 2 16.26 6.64 -32.20
CA ALA A 2 16.77 7.45 -31.09
C ALA A 2 16.04 7.16 -29.75
N SER A 3 14.71 7.13 -29.75
CA SER A 3 13.90 6.88 -28.54
C SER A 3 14.08 5.49 -27.91
N ALA A 4 14.31 4.45 -28.73
CA ALA A 4 14.58 3.10 -28.24
C ALA A 4 15.92 3.02 -27.49
N ASN A 5 16.95 3.66 -28.05
CA ASN A 5 18.26 3.77 -27.41
C ASN A 5 18.20 4.62 -26.13
N GLU A 6 17.39 5.68 -26.10
CA GLU A 6 17.16 6.49 -24.90
C GLU A 6 16.44 5.70 -23.78
N ARG A 7 15.41 4.92 -24.13
CA ARG A 7 14.70 4.04 -23.19
C ARG A 7 15.64 3.04 -22.54
N GLU A 8 16.41 2.31 -23.35
CA GLU A 8 17.37 1.32 -22.88
C GLU A 8 18.42 1.94 -21.94
N ASN A 9 18.91 3.15 -22.26
CA ASN A 9 19.84 3.88 -21.41
C ASN A 9 19.22 4.24 -20.05
N PHE A 10 18.00 4.76 -20.01
CA PHE A 10 17.33 5.08 -18.74
C PHE A 10 17.06 3.83 -17.89
N VAL A 11 16.60 2.74 -18.52
CA VAL A 11 16.40 1.46 -17.82
C VAL A 11 17.71 0.92 -17.27
N TYR A 12 18.79 1.00 -18.04
CA TYR A 12 20.13 0.59 -17.57
C TYR A 12 20.59 1.42 -16.36
N ILE A 13 20.40 2.74 -16.39
CA ILE A 13 20.70 3.61 -15.24
C ILE A 13 19.83 3.25 -14.04
N ALA A 14 18.54 2.98 -14.21
CA ALA A 14 17.67 2.55 -13.11
C ALA A 14 18.14 1.23 -12.48
N LYS A 15 18.62 0.27 -13.29
CA LYS A 15 19.19 -1.00 -12.79
C LYS A 15 20.48 -0.77 -12.01
N LEU A 16 21.38 0.11 -12.48
CA LEU A 16 22.58 0.48 -11.74
C LEU A 16 22.24 1.20 -10.42
N ALA A 17 21.28 2.12 -10.46
CA ALA A 17 20.81 2.84 -9.29
C ALA A 17 20.19 1.89 -8.24
N LYS A 18 19.40 0.90 -8.68
CA LYS A 18 18.90 -0.20 -7.82
C LYS A 18 20.04 -0.93 -7.12
N GLN A 19 21.07 -1.35 -7.86
CA GLN A 19 22.21 -2.08 -7.30
C GLN A 19 23.06 -1.24 -6.33
N ALA A 20 23.08 0.07 -6.52
CA ALA A 20 23.77 1.02 -5.66
C ALA A 20 22.88 1.57 -4.53
N GLU A 21 21.65 1.07 -4.38
CA GLU A 21 20.64 1.55 -3.40
C GLU A 21 20.36 3.06 -3.50
N ARG A 22 20.52 3.62 -4.71
CA ARG A 22 20.31 5.02 -5.06
C ARG A 22 18.90 5.23 -5.61
N TYR A 23 17.90 5.08 -4.74
CA TYR A 23 16.50 5.00 -5.16
C TYR A 23 15.93 6.32 -5.69
N ASP A 24 16.41 7.47 -5.23
CA ASP A 24 16.01 8.77 -5.79
C ASP A 24 16.43 8.87 -7.27
N GLU A 25 17.67 8.48 -7.61
CA GLU A 25 18.13 8.44 -9.01
C GLU A 25 17.43 7.36 -9.84
N MET A 26 17.05 6.24 -9.21
CA MET A 26 16.27 5.19 -9.84
C MET A 26 14.89 5.73 -10.26
N VAL A 27 14.22 6.46 -9.37
CA VAL A 27 12.95 7.14 -9.67
C VAL A 27 13.11 8.12 -10.82
N ASP A 28 14.12 8.98 -10.78
CA ASP A 28 14.38 9.96 -11.85
C ASP A 28 14.59 9.30 -13.22
N ALA A 29 15.31 8.18 -13.28
CA ALA A 29 15.50 7.43 -14.51
C ALA A 29 14.18 6.81 -15.00
N MET A 30 13.41 6.17 -14.11
CA MET A 30 12.15 5.52 -14.48
C MET A 30 11.05 6.53 -14.87
N LYS A 31 11.06 7.74 -14.32
CA LYS A 31 10.19 8.83 -14.79
C LYS A 31 10.49 9.23 -16.23
N LYS A 32 11.76 9.22 -16.64
CA LYS A 32 12.12 9.49 -18.04
C LYS A 32 11.64 8.38 -18.97
N VAL A 33 11.65 7.13 -18.50
CA VAL A 33 11.05 6.00 -19.24
C VAL A 33 9.53 6.17 -19.39
N ALA A 34 8.83 6.51 -18.31
CA ALA A 34 7.38 6.74 -18.32
C ALA A 34 6.97 7.84 -19.31
N LYS A 35 7.74 8.93 -19.36
CA LYS A 35 7.52 10.09 -20.26
C LYS A 35 7.78 9.82 -21.74
N LEU A 36 8.10 8.59 -22.13
CA LEU A 36 8.21 8.21 -23.54
C LEU A 36 6.85 7.82 -24.15
N ASP A 37 5.75 7.87 -23.38
CA ASP A 37 4.37 7.58 -23.81
C ASP A 37 4.23 6.20 -24.49
N VAL A 38 4.95 5.22 -23.96
CA VAL A 38 4.91 3.82 -24.42
C VAL A 38 4.76 2.92 -23.21
N GLU A 39 3.86 1.94 -23.32
CA GLU A 39 3.57 0.98 -22.27
C GLU A 39 4.85 0.41 -21.62
N LEU A 40 4.88 0.39 -20.29
CA LEU A 40 5.98 -0.21 -19.54
C LEU A 40 5.86 -1.73 -19.57
N THR A 41 6.98 -2.39 -19.85
CA THR A 41 7.13 -3.84 -19.66
C THR A 41 6.99 -4.20 -18.18
N VAL A 42 6.76 -5.47 -17.89
CA VAL A 42 6.70 -5.97 -16.50
C VAL A 42 7.97 -5.57 -15.73
N GLU A 43 9.16 -5.76 -16.30
CA GLU A 43 10.41 -5.38 -15.63
C GLU A 43 10.47 -3.88 -15.32
N GLU A 44 10.06 -3.01 -16.24
CA GLU A 44 10.08 -1.56 -16.05
C GLU A 44 9.03 -1.10 -15.02
N ARG A 45 7.84 -1.70 -15.01
CA ARG A 45 6.84 -1.47 -13.96
C ARG A 45 7.41 -1.79 -12.58
N ASN A 46 8.16 -2.88 -12.47
CA ASN A 46 8.78 -3.33 -11.22
C ASN A 46 9.90 -2.38 -10.79
N LEU A 47 10.71 -1.89 -11.72
CA LEU A 47 11.76 -0.91 -11.41
C LEU A 47 11.13 0.39 -10.90
N LEU A 48 10.08 0.89 -11.55
CA LEU A 48 9.37 2.09 -11.10
C LEU A 48 8.81 1.91 -9.69
N SER A 49 8.11 0.80 -9.42
CA SER A 49 7.50 0.56 -8.10
C SER A 49 8.56 0.41 -7.01
N VAL A 50 9.64 -0.34 -7.26
CA VAL A 50 10.76 -0.51 -6.32
C VAL A 50 11.42 0.83 -6.01
N GLY A 51 11.64 1.69 -7.02
CA GLY A 51 12.22 3.01 -6.83
C GLY A 51 11.39 3.85 -5.87
N TYR A 52 10.13 4.12 -6.22
CA TYR A 52 9.26 4.97 -5.39
C TYR A 52 8.99 4.36 -4.01
N LYS A 53 8.83 3.03 -3.92
CA LYS A 53 8.61 2.32 -2.65
C LYS A 53 9.74 2.55 -1.64
N ASN A 54 11.00 2.48 -2.09
CA ASN A 54 12.14 2.70 -1.21
C ASN A 54 12.25 4.19 -0.80
N VAL A 55 12.03 5.10 -1.74
CA VAL A 55 12.03 6.54 -1.47
C VAL A 55 10.97 6.87 -0.42
N ILE A 56 9.70 6.52 -0.64
CA ILE A 56 8.62 6.84 0.31
C ILE A 56 8.74 6.07 1.63
N GLY A 57 9.21 4.83 1.58
CA GLY A 57 9.40 3.96 2.74
C GLY A 57 10.26 4.58 3.82
N SER A 58 11.43 5.12 3.42
CA SER A 58 12.36 5.79 4.34
C SER A 58 11.74 7.02 5.02
N ARG A 59 10.92 7.81 4.29
CA ARG A 59 10.25 9.00 4.84
C ARG A 59 9.09 8.60 5.76
N ARG A 60 8.32 7.56 5.42
CA ARG A 60 7.25 7.03 6.30
C ARG A 60 7.81 6.49 7.61
N ALA A 61 8.93 5.76 7.58
CA ALA A 61 9.60 5.29 8.79
C ALA A 61 10.07 6.47 9.66
N SER A 62 10.68 7.47 9.04
CA SER A 62 11.11 8.71 9.73
C SER A 62 9.92 9.43 10.38
N TRP A 63 8.83 9.59 9.65
CA TRP A 63 7.60 10.22 10.16
C TRP A 63 7.06 9.50 11.39
N ARG A 64 6.95 8.17 11.35
CA ARG A 64 6.48 7.36 12.50
C ARG A 64 7.35 7.52 13.74
N ILE A 65 8.67 7.51 13.56
CA ILE A 65 9.62 7.72 14.66
C ILE A 65 9.39 9.10 15.27
N LEU A 66 9.30 10.14 14.44
CA LEU A 66 9.10 11.51 14.91
C LEU A 66 7.76 11.68 15.64
N SER A 67 6.67 11.11 15.12
CA SER A 67 5.36 11.10 15.79
C SER A 67 5.45 10.44 17.17
N SER A 68 6.11 9.27 17.27
CA SER A 68 6.27 8.58 18.56
C SER A 68 7.15 9.37 19.55
N ILE A 69 8.18 10.06 19.08
CA ILE A 69 9.01 10.91 19.94
C ILE A 69 8.23 12.16 20.38
N GLU A 70 7.44 12.77 19.50
CA GLU A 70 6.56 13.90 19.81
C GLU A 70 5.61 13.54 20.96
N GLU A 71 4.88 12.43 20.84
CA GLU A 71 3.96 11.93 21.87
C GLU A 71 4.66 11.68 23.22
N LYS A 72 5.85 11.06 23.19
CA LYS A 72 6.63 10.78 24.41
C LYS A 72 7.14 12.04 25.09
N GLU A 73 7.52 13.06 24.33
CA GLU A 73 7.97 14.35 24.89
C GLU A 73 6.80 15.20 25.37
N ASP A 74 5.64 15.11 24.72
CA ASP A 74 4.41 15.77 25.14
C ASP A 74 3.91 15.22 26.49
N ALA A 75 3.93 13.90 26.65
CA ALA A 75 3.59 13.24 27.92
C ALA A 75 4.52 13.64 29.09
N LYS A 76 5.74 14.11 28.80
CA LYS A 76 6.68 14.64 29.82
C LYS A 76 6.48 16.12 30.12
N GLY A 77 5.61 16.82 29.37
CA GLY A 77 5.40 18.26 29.49
C GLY A 77 6.52 19.12 28.88
N ASN A 78 7.37 18.53 28.02
CA ASN A 78 8.51 19.22 27.41
C ASN A 78 8.09 20.07 26.19
N GLY A 79 7.24 21.08 26.39
CA GLY A 79 6.60 21.83 25.30
C GLY A 79 7.55 22.46 24.28
N GLN A 80 8.78 22.86 24.69
CA GLN A 80 9.78 23.37 23.75
C GLN A 80 10.30 22.28 22.80
N ASN A 81 10.58 21.07 23.33
CA ASN A 81 11.01 19.94 22.52
C ASN A 81 9.91 19.49 21.58
N VAL A 82 8.66 19.39 22.08
CA VAL A 82 7.47 19.06 21.28
C VAL A 82 7.37 20.00 20.07
N LYS A 83 7.53 21.31 20.28
CA LYS A 83 7.49 22.29 19.19
C LYS A 83 8.59 22.05 18.15
N GLN A 84 9.81 21.73 18.56
CA GLN A 84 10.92 21.43 17.65
C GLN A 84 10.69 20.13 16.87
N ILE A 85 10.24 19.08 17.54
CA ILE A 85 9.94 17.78 16.92
C ILE A 85 8.81 17.95 15.89
N LYS A 86 7.74 18.68 16.26
CA LYS A 86 6.62 18.95 15.37
C LYS A 86 7.04 19.69 14.10
N GLN A 87 7.91 20.70 14.21
CA GLN A 87 8.45 21.40 13.04
C GLN A 87 9.25 20.46 12.13
N TYR A 88 10.03 19.55 12.72
CA TYR A 88 10.80 18.60 11.93
C TYR A 88 9.91 17.52 11.29
N ARG A 89 8.90 17.02 12.01
CA ARG A 89 7.89 16.11 11.46
C ARG A 89 7.15 16.72 10.28
N GLN A 90 6.75 18.00 10.38
CA GLN A 90 6.09 18.72 9.28
C GLN A 90 6.97 18.83 8.03
N LYS A 91 8.30 18.94 8.19
CA LYS A 91 9.22 18.88 7.04
C LYS A 91 9.15 17.51 6.35
N VAL A 92 9.16 16.42 7.12
CA VAL A 92 9.02 15.06 6.58
C VAL A 92 7.65 14.85 5.92
N GLU A 93 6.58 15.43 6.48
CA GLU A 93 5.24 15.38 5.88
C GLU A 93 5.15 16.11 4.53
N LEU A 94 5.90 17.21 4.36
CA LEU A 94 6.03 17.87 3.06
C LEU A 94 6.77 16.98 2.07
N GLU A 95 7.90 16.39 2.46
CA GLU A 95 8.64 15.45 1.61
C GLU A 95 7.76 14.25 1.19
N LEU A 96 6.98 13.68 2.11
CA LEU A 96 5.99 12.65 1.81
C LEU A 96 4.92 13.12 0.82
N SER A 97 4.38 14.33 1.03
CA SER A 97 3.37 14.92 0.15
C SER A 97 3.91 15.13 -1.27
N ASP A 98 5.15 15.57 -1.40
CA ASP A 98 5.83 15.80 -2.68
C ASP A 98 6.06 14.48 -3.42
N ILE A 99 6.54 13.44 -2.73
CA ILE A 99 6.73 12.10 -3.33
C ILE A 99 5.40 11.53 -3.82
N CYS A 100 4.33 11.61 -3.01
CA CYS A 100 3.01 11.15 -3.43
C CYS A 100 2.51 11.95 -4.63
N SER A 101 2.57 13.28 -4.59
CA SER A 101 2.11 14.13 -5.70
C SER A 101 2.87 13.84 -7.00
N ASP A 102 4.17 13.54 -6.90
CA ASP A 102 5.01 13.21 -8.04
C ASP A 102 4.60 11.91 -8.75
N ILE A 103 4.45 10.80 -8.02
CA ILE A 103 4.02 9.54 -8.63
C ILE A 103 2.58 9.63 -9.15
N MET A 104 1.72 10.37 -8.45
CA MET A 104 0.35 10.62 -8.88
C MET A 104 0.30 11.29 -10.26
N ALA A 105 1.10 12.34 -10.46
CA ALA A 105 1.23 13.01 -11.75
C ALA A 105 1.77 12.05 -12.82
N VAL A 106 2.78 11.24 -12.49
CA VAL A 106 3.35 10.27 -13.44
C VAL A 106 2.33 9.21 -13.86
N ILE A 107 1.53 8.70 -12.91
CA ILE A 107 0.48 7.72 -13.16
C ILE A 107 -0.59 8.28 -14.09
N ASP A 108 -1.10 9.48 -13.76
CA ASP A 108 -2.25 10.06 -14.45
C ASP A 108 -1.90 10.63 -15.83
N GLU A 109 -0.71 11.23 -15.98
CA GLU A 109 -0.29 11.83 -17.25
C GLU A 109 0.27 10.82 -18.25
N TYR A 110 1.00 9.79 -17.79
CA TYR A 110 1.79 8.93 -18.69
C TYR A 110 1.43 7.44 -18.60
N LEU A 111 1.27 6.88 -17.39
CA LEU A 111 1.22 5.42 -17.21
C LEU A 111 -0.16 4.82 -17.51
N ILE A 112 -1.23 5.37 -16.92
CA ILE A 112 -2.60 4.90 -17.21
C ILE A 112 -2.96 5.14 -18.68
N PRO A 113 -2.72 6.33 -19.28
CA PRO A 113 -3.02 6.56 -20.69
C PRO A 113 -2.26 5.64 -21.66
N SER A 114 -1.05 5.20 -21.28
CA SER A 114 -0.23 4.29 -22.09
C SER A 114 -0.47 2.80 -21.83
N SER A 115 -1.34 2.45 -20.86
CA SER A 115 -1.63 1.06 -20.52
C SER A 115 -2.63 0.45 -21.50
N SER A 116 -2.32 -0.73 -22.04
CA SER A 116 -3.19 -1.43 -22.99
C SER A 116 -3.86 -2.67 -22.39
N GLY A 117 -3.30 -3.21 -21.30
CA GLY A 117 -3.81 -4.39 -20.60
C GLY A 117 -4.51 -4.06 -19.27
N SER A 118 -5.43 -4.93 -18.87
CA SER A 118 -6.04 -4.93 -17.53
C SER A 118 -5.02 -5.10 -16.41
N GLU A 119 -3.97 -5.90 -16.62
CA GLU A 119 -2.91 -6.13 -15.63
C GLU A 119 -2.11 -4.84 -15.36
N SER A 120 -1.64 -4.16 -16.42
CA SER A 120 -0.92 -2.88 -16.29
C SER A 120 -1.81 -1.79 -15.71
N THR A 121 -3.07 -1.74 -16.14
CA THR A 121 -4.05 -0.79 -15.61
C THR A 121 -4.34 -1.03 -14.13
N ALA A 122 -4.58 -2.29 -13.72
CA ALA A 122 -4.80 -2.66 -12.33
C ALA A 122 -3.59 -2.31 -11.46
N PHE A 123 -2.37 -2.54 -11.95
CA PHE A 123 -1.13 -2.19 -11.25
C PHE A 123 -1.03 -0.70 -10.93
N PHE A 124 -1.27 0.16 -11.93
CA PHE A 124 -1.10 1.59 -11.72
C PHE A 124 -2.23 2.18 -10.87
N TYR A 125 -3.45 1.65 -10.96
CA TYR A 125 -4.52 2.03 -10.04
C TYR A 125 -4.28 1.52 -8.60
N GLU A 126 -3.72 0.33 -8.43
CA GLU A 126 -3.30 -0.18 -7.12
C GLU A 126 -2.26 0.76 -6.50
N MET A 127 -1.22 1.07 -7.27
CA MET A 127 -0.18 2.02 -6.86
C MET A 127 -0.80 3.38 -6.50
N LYS A 128 -1.70 3.90 -7.34
CA LYS A 128 -2.45 5.14 -7.06
C LYS A 128 -3.19 5.07 -5.71
N GLY A 129 -3.85 3.94 -5.44
CA GLY A 129 -4.53 3.66 -4.17
C GLY A 129 -3.58 3.69 -2.97
N ASP A 130 -2.42 3.04 -3.09
CA ASP A 130 -1.38 3.00 -2.05
C ASP A 130 -0.83 4.39 -1.72
N TYR A 131 -0.49 5.21 -2.73
CA TYR A 131 0.06 6.55 -2.46
C TYR A 131 -0.95 7.52 -1.86
N TYR A 132 -2.23 7.41 -2.22
CA TYR A 132 -3.28 8.14 -1.52
C TYR A 132 -3.52 7.61 -0.10
N ARG A 133 -3.44 6.29 0.11
CA ARG A 133 -3.48 5.71 1.45
C ARG A 133 -2.34 6.26 2.32
N TYR A 134 -1.13 6.37 1.79
CA TYR A 134 -0.01 6.97 2.50
C TYR A 134 -0.24 8.45 2.83
N LEU A 135 -0.89 9.23 1.95
CA LEU A 135 -1.31 10.59 2.29
C LEU A 135 -2.32 10.61 3.44
N ALA A 136 -3.31 9.70 3.42
CA ALA A 136 -4.33 9.62 4.45
C ALA A 136 -3.80 9.19 5.84
N GLU A 137 -2.60 8.59 5.91
CA GLU A 137 -1.95 8.20 7.19
C GLU A 137 -1.55 9.41 8.05
N PHE A 138 -1.11 10.51 7.44
CA PHE A 138 -0.56 11.65 8.18
C PHE A 138 -1.32 12.97 7.97
N LYS A 139 -2.15 13.08 6.93
CA LYS A 139 -3.02 14.23 6.74
C LYS A 139 -4.13 14.25 7.79
N SER A 140 -4.75 15.41 7.98
CA SER A 140 -5.84 15.63 8.92
C SER A 140 -6.99 16.42 8.29
N GLY A 141 -8.18 16.35 8.87
CA GLY A 141 -9.33 17.17 8.43
C GLY A 141 -9.79 16.84 7.00
N SER A 142 -10.02 17.89 6.20
CA SER A 142 -10.46 17.76 4.79
C SER A 142 -9.47 16.97 3.95
N ASP A 143 -8.18 17.26 4.09
CA ASP A 143 -7.13 16.67 3.26
C ASP A 143 -7.04 15.15 3.48
N ARG A 144 -7.23 14.69 4.72
CA ARG A 144 -7.30 13.25 5.03
C ARG A 144 -8.49 12.60 4.35
N LYS A 145 -9.64 13.25 4.40
CA LYS A 145 -10.89 12.73 3.82
C LYS A 145 -10.78 12.65 2.30
N GLU A 146 -10.24 13.68 1.65
CA GLU A 146 -10.00 13.70 0.21
C GLU A 146 -9.02 12.60 -0.20
N ALA A 147 -7.89 12.45 0.52
CA ALA A 147 -6.93 11.37 0.25
C ALA A 147 -7.57 9.98 0.41
N ALA A 148 -8.39 9.76 1.45
CA ALA A 148 -9.09 8.49 1.64
C ALA A 148 -10.11 8.21 0.52
N GLU A 149 -10.87 9.22 0.09
CA GLU A 149 -11.84 9.08 -1.01
C GLU A 149 -11.15 8.76 -2.35
N GLU A 150 -10.02 9.41 -2.65
CA GLU A 150 -9.25 9.13 -3.85
C GLU A 150 -8.57 7.76 -3.80
N SER A 151 -8.06 7.34 -2.64
CA SER A 151 -7.54 5.98 -2.42
C SER A 151 -8.62 4.92 -2.69
N LEU A 152 -9.84 5.15 -2.16
CA LEU A 152 -10.98 4.26 -2.37
C LEU A 152 -11.33 4.12 -3.85
N LYS A 153 -11.42 5.24 -4.59
CA LYS A 153 -11.71 5.23 -6.03
C LYS A 153 -10.64 4.46 -6.81
N ALA A 154 -9.37 4.67 -6.47
CA ALA A 154 -8.26 4.01 -7.13
C ALA A 154 -8.27 2.48 -6.88
N TYR A 155 -8.46 2.03 -5.64
CA TYR A 155 -8.58 0.59 -5.35
C TYR A 155 -9.80 -0.06 -6.02
N GLN A 156 -10.93 0.66 -6.12
CA GLN A 156 -12.10 0.18 -6.85
C GLN A 156 -11.80 0.00 -8.36
N ALA A 157 -11.15 0.99 -8.97
CA ALA A 157 -10.73 0.92 -10.37
C ALA A 157 -9.71 -0.20 -10.62
N ALA A 158 -8.75 -0.39 -9.70
CA ALA A 158 -7.81 -1.50 -9.73
C ALA A 158 -8.55 -2.85 -9.66
N THR A 159 -9.53 -2.96 -8.76
CA THR A 159 -10.29 -4.20 -8.54
C THR A 159 -11.10 -4.56 -9.78
N THR A 160 -11.81 -3.58 -10.34
CA THR A 160 -12.57 -3.78 -11.59
C THR A 160 -11.66 -4.20 -12.75
N SER A 161 -10.47 -3.59 -12.87
CA SER A 161 -9.51 -3.94 -13.91
C SER A 161 -8.95 -5.34 -13.71
N ALA A 162 -8.60 -5.71 -12.48
CA ALA A 162 -8.09 -7.04 -12.15
C ALA A 162 -9.16 -8.14 -12.36
N GLU A 163 -10.40 -7.91 -11.92
CA GLU A 163 -11.49 -8.88 -12.07
C GLU A 163 -11.89 -9.15 -13.52
N ALA A 164 -11.58 -8.24 -14.45
CA ALA A 164 -11.90 -8.41 -15.86
C ALA A 164 -11.14 -9.56 -16.53
N ASP A 165 -9.84 -9.72 -16.22
CA ASP A 165 -8.96 -10.65 -16.94
C ASP A 165 -8.11 -11.55 -16.03
N LEU A 166 -8.07 -11.30 -14.71
CA LEU A 166 -7.26 -12.09 -13.77
C LEU A 166 -8.13 -13.06 -12.96
N ALA A 167 -7.71 -14.33 -12.94
CA ALA A 167 -8.35 -15.36 -12.12
C ALA A 167 -8.31 -14.98 -10.62
N PRO A 168 -9.27 -15.44 -9.79
CA PRO A 168 -9.27 -15.24 -8.35
C PRO A 168 -7.98 -15.69 -7.64
N THR A 169 -7.31 -16.70 -8.20
CA THR A 169 -6.02 -17.21 -7.70
C THR A 169 -4.82 -16.37 -8.14
N HIS A 170 -4.99 -15.39 -9.02
CA HIS A 170 -3.89 -14.62 -9.58
C HIS A 170 -3.23 -13.75 -8.49
N PRO A 171 -1.90 -13.80 -8.31
CA PRO A 171 -1.20 -13.08 -7.23
C PRO A 171 -1.52 -11.59 -7.14
N ILE A 172 -1.63 -10.89 -8.28
CA ILE A 172 -2.01 -9.47 -8.32
C ILE A 172 -3.40 -9.24 -7.73
N ARG A 173 -4.38 -10.08 -8.07
CA ARG A 173 -5.77 -9.93 -7.61
C ARG A 173 -5.89 -10.19 -6.10
N ILE A 174 -5.19 -11.22 -5.60
CA ILE A 174 -5.14 -11.52 -4.16
C ILE A 174 -4.40 -10.41 -3.39
N GLY A 175 -3.28 -9.92 -3.95
CA GLY A 175 -2.50 -8.83 -3.36
C GLY A 175 -3.26 -7.51 -3.27
N LEU A 176 -4.00 -7.17 -4.33
CA LEU A 176 -4.89 -6.02 -4.33
C LEU A 176 -5.98 -6.13 -3.25
N ALA A 177 -6.60 -7.31 -3.10
CA ALA A 177 -7.59 -7.53 -2.05
C ALA A 177 -6.99 -7.40 -0.64
N LEU A 178 -5.75 -7.88 -0.46
CA LEU A 178 -4.99 -7.69 0.78
C LEU A 178 -4.79 -6.21 1.09
N ASN A 179 -4.23 -5.43 0.16
CA ASN A 179 -3.98 -3.99 0.33
C ASN A 179 -5.28 -3.21 0.58
N PHE A 180 -6.34 -3.52 -0.18
CA PHE A 180 -7.62 -2.85 -0.06
C PHE A 180 -8.34 -3.21 1.26
N SER A 181 -8.17 -4.43 1.77
CA SER A 181 -8.70 -4.80 3.09
C SER A 181 -8.00 -4.03 4.22
N VAL A 182 -6.67 -3.87 4.14
CA VAL A 182 -5.91 -3.04 5.09
C VAL A 182 -6.36 -1.58 5.03
N PHE A 183 -6.61 -1.04 3.83
CA PHE A 183 -7.17 0.30 3.68
C PHE A 183 -8.52 0.46 4.39
N TYR A 184 -9.44 -0.50 4.22
CA TYR A 184 -10.73 -0.45 4.93
C TYR A 184 -10.57 -0.49 6.44
N TYR A 185 -9.62 -1.28 6.95
CA TYR A 185 -9.37 -1.42 8.37
C TYR A 185 -8.69 -0.17 8.95
N GLU A 186 -7.52 0.22 8.41
CA GLU A 186 -6.66 1.25 9.00
C GLU A 186 -7.07 2.68 8.64
N ILE A 187 -7.63 2.93 7.45
CA ILE A 187 -7.94 4.29 6.97
C ILE A 187 -9.42 4.61 7.10
N MET A 188 -10.28 3.70 6.64
CA MET A 188 -11.73 3.91 6.63
C MET A 188 -12.42 3.56 7.94
N ASN A 189 -11.66 3.01 8.92
CA ASN A 189 -12.20 2.53 10.20
C ASN A 189 -13.46 1.66 10.02
N SER A 190 -13.39 0.73 9.06
CA SER A 190 -14.51 -0.13 8.65
C SER A 190 -14.09 -1.61 8.73
N PRO A 191 -13.85 -2.15 9.93
CA PRO A 191 -13.30 -3.49 10.12
C PRO A 191 -14.19 -4.60 9.55
N GLU A 192 -15.51 -4.45 9.57
CA GLU A 192 -16.44 -5.43 9.00
C GLU A 192 -16.27 -5.53 7.48
N ARG A 193 -16.07 -4.38 6.81
CA ARG A 193 -15.81 -4.35 5.35
C ARG A 193 -14.45 -4.93 5.02
N ALA A 194 -13.43 -4.64 5.82
CA ALA A 194 -12.10 -5.21 5.65
C ALA A 194 -12.13 -6.74 5.74
N CYS A 195 -12.76 -7.28 6.79
CA CYS A 195 -12.93 -8.72 6.99
C CYS A 195 -13.76 -9.36 5.88
N HIS A 196 -14.85 -8.71 5.46
CA HIS A 196 -15.67 -9.23 4.37
C HIS A 196 -14.88 -9.33 3.06
N LEU A 197 -14.12 -8.28 2.70
CA LEU A 197 -13.31 -8.27 1.48
C LEU A 197 -12.20 -9.32 1.53
N ALA A 198 -11.45 -9.38 2.63
CA ALA A 198 -10.38 -10.36 2.80
C ALA A 198 -10.90 -11.81 2.77
N LYS A 199 -12.03 -12.07 3.43
CA LYS A 199 -12.68 -13.40 3.43
C LYS A 199 -13.18 -13.77 2.04
N LYS A 200 -13.86 -12.86 1.34
CA LYS A 200 -14.31 -13.10 -0.04
C LYS A 200 -13.15 -13.48 -0.95
N ALA A 201 -12.06 -12.71 -0.93
CA ALA A 201 -10.89 -13.00 -1.76
C ALA A 201 -10.23 -14.34 -1.41
N PHE A 202 -10.15 -14.68 -0.12
CA PHE A 202 -9.63 -15.96 0.34
C PHE A 202 -10.51 -17.15 -0.11
N ASP A 203 -11.83 -17.03 0.06
CA ASP A 203 -12.82 -18.06 -0.31
C ASP A 203 -12.93 -18.26 -1.84
N GLU A 204 -12.77 -17.19 -2.63
CA GLU A 204 -12.69 -17.31 -4.09
C GLU A 204 -11.38 -17.98 -4.53
N ALA A 205 -10.23 -17.57 -3.97
CA ALA A 205 -8.93 -18.15 -4.31
C ALA A 205 -8.82 -19.63 -3.92
N ILE A 206 -9.35 -20.04 -2.76
CA ILE A 206 -9.32 -21.44 -2.32
C ILE A 206 -10.16 -22.35 -3.25
N SER A 207 -11.25 -21.83 -3.82
CA SER A 207 -12.14 -22.60 -4.68
C SER A 207 -11.53 -23.02 -6.02
N GLU A 208 -10.50 -22.29 -6.47
CA GLU A 208 -9.80 -22.55 -7.73
C GLU A 208 -8.33 -22.96 -7.53
N LEU A 209 -7.89 -23.13 -6.28
CA LEU A 209 -6.48 -23.35 -5.93
C LEU A 209 -5.90 -24.64 -6.54
N ASP A 210 -6.73 -25.69 -6.65
CA ASP A 210 -6.34 -27.00 -7.20
C ASP A 210 -6.02 -26.95 -8.72
N THR A 211 -6.33 -25.83 -9.39
CA THR A 211 -6.09 -25.65 -10.84
C THR A 211 -4.71 -25.08 -11.16
N LEU A 212 -3.95 -24.65 -10.15
CA LEU A 212 -2.68 -23.95 -10.33
C LEU A 212 -1.52 -24.90 -10.68
N SER A 213 -0.55 -24.38 -11.42
CA SER A 213 0.79 -25.00 -11.53
C SER A 213 1.55 -24.88 -10.21
N GLU A 214 2.56 -25.73 -9.99
CA GLU A 214 3.35 -25.72 -8.74
C GLU A 214 4.01 -24.36 -8.46
N GLU A 215 4.45 -23.66 -9.51
CA GLU A 215 5.04 -22.32 -9.41
C GLU A 215 4.00 -21.28 -8.98
N SER A 216 2.86 -21.23 -9.66
CA SER A 216 1.77 -20.28 -9.33
C SER A 216 1.17 -20.57 -7.95
N TYR A 217 1.12 -21.85 -7.55
CA TYR A 217 0.61 -22.27 -6.25
C TYR A 217 1.41 -21.67 -5.09
N LYS A 218 2.76 -21.65 -5.19
CA LYS A 218 3.63 -21.09 -4.13
C LYS A 218 3.37 -19.60 -3.94
N ASP A 219 3.27 -18.85 -5.03
CA ASP A 219 3.04 -17.40 -4.99
C ASP A 219 1.65 -17.06 -4.46
N SER A 220 0.60 -17.73 -4.94
CA SER A 220 -0.77 -17.47 -4.50
C SER A 220 -1.00 -17.86 -3.04
N THR A 221 -0.49 -19.03 -2.61
CA THR A 221 -0.68 -19.49 -1.21
C THR A 221 0.04 -18.62 -0.20
N LEU A 222 1.18 -18.03 -0.57
CA LEU A 222 1.90 -17.09 0.30
C LEU A 222 1.06 -15.85 0.60
N ILE A 223 0.36 -15.29 -0.39
CA ILE A 223 -0.48 -14.10 -0.20
C ILE A 223 -1.77 -14.46 0.54
N MET A 224 -2.36 -15.61 0.21
CA MET A 224 -3.54 -16.12 0.94
C MET A 224 -3.23 -16.32 2.43
N GLN A 225 -2.00 -16.73 2.76
CA GLN A 225 -1.55 -16.84 4.15
C GLN A 225 -1.59 -15.48 4.86
N LEU A 226 -1.18 -14.39 4.20
CA LEU A 226 -1.25 -13.04 4.75
C LEU A 226 -2.70 -12.57 4.97
N LEU A 227 -3.59 -12.84 4.02
CA LEU A 227 -5.02 -12.56 4.18
C LEU A 227 -5.59 -13.29 5.41
N ARG A 228 -5.24 -14.57 5.59
CA ARG A 228 -5.65 -15.36 6.75
C ARG A 228 -5.10 -14.79 8.06
N ASP A 229 -3.85 -14.35 8.06
CA ASP A 229 -3.21 -13.77 9.24
C ASP A 229 -3.90 -12.45 9.63
N ASN A 230 -4.20 -11.58 8.66
CA ASN A 230 -4.98 -10.36 8.89
C ASN A 230 -6.39 -10.66 9.42
N LEU A 231 -7.11 -11.60 8.82
CA LEU A 231 -8.43 -12.02 9.30
C LEU A 231 -8.39 -12.54 10.73
N THR A 232 -7.37 -13.33 11.08
CA THR A 232 -7.20 -13.86 12.45
C THR A 232 -6.97 -12.73 13.44
N LEU A 233 -6.15 -11.73 13.08
CA LEU A 233 -5.92 -10.56 13.94
C LEU A 233 -7.20 -9.74 14.13
N TRP A 234 -7.88 -9.40 13.03
CA TRP A 234 -9.03 -8.48 13.06
C TRP A 234 -10.27 -9.10 13.69
N THR A 235 -10.50 -10.40 13.51
CA THR A 235 -11.61 -11.10 14.18
C THR A 235 -11.44 -11.20 15.69
N CYS A 236 -10.21 -11.14 16.21
CA CYS A 236 -9.97 -11.01 17.65
C CYS A 236 -10.28 -9.61 18.20
N ASP A 237 -10.30 -8.57 17.36
CA ASP A 237 -10.54 -7.18 17.76
C ASP A 237 -12.02 -6.78 17.67
N ILE A 238 -12.84 -7.54 16.95
CA ILE A 238 -14.30 -7.32 16.88
C ILE A 238 -14.91 -7.89 18.17
N PRO A 239 -15.58 -7.07 19.01
CA PRO A 239 -16.33 -7.60 20.14
C PRO A 239 -17.34 -8.64 19.65
N GLU A 240 -17.37 -9.82 20.27
CA GLU A 240 -18.50 -10.75 20.12
C GLU A 240 -19.74 -10.08 20.76
N ASP A 241 -20.34 -9.11 20.08
CA ASP A 241 -21.68 -8.67 20.43
C ASP A 241 -22.62 -9.81 20.07
N GLY A 242 -23.20 -10.36 21.14
CA GLY A 242 -23.95 -11.59 21.16
C GLY A 242 -25.07 -11.65 20.12
N ASP A 243 -25.28 -12.87 19.65
CA ASP A 243 -26.53 -13.40 19.13
C ASP A 243 -27.77 -12.70 19.73
N GLU A 244 -28.49 -11.91 18.93
CA GLU A 244 -29.95 -11.81 19.00
C GLU A 244 -30.57 -11.11 17.75
N GLY A 245 -31.22 -11.93 16.92
CA GLY A 245 -32.51 -11.71 16.25
C GLY A 245 -32.90 -10.36 15.62
N GLN A 246 -33.07 -10.37 14.30
CA GLN A 246 -34.02 -9.60 13.46
C GLN A 246 -34.83 -8.48 14.13
N LYS A 247 -34.67 -7.23 13.63
CA LYS A 247 -35.71 -6.50 12.85
C LYS A 247 -35.19 -5.17 12.29
N ALA A 248 -35.62 -4.87 11.07
CA ALA A 248 -35.42 -3.60 10.37
C ALA A 248 -36.24 -2.46 11.00
N ASP A 249 -35.65 -1.27 11.14
CA ASP A 249 -36.12 0.00 10.54
C ASP A 249 -35.08 1.10 10.78
N GLY A 250 -35.01 2.07 9.86
CA GLY A 250 -33.93 3.05 9.74
C GLY A 250 -33.96 4.21 10.72
N SER A 251 -32.79 4.79 10.95
CA SER A 251 -32.57 6.23 11.12
C SER A 251 -31.07 6.52 11.15
N ILE A 252 -30.65 7.45 10.29
CA ILE A 252 -29.32 8.05 10.26
C ILE A 252 -29.09 8.79 11.59
N LYS A 253 -28.00 8.48 12.29
CA LYS A 253 -27.38 9.43 13.23
C LYS A 253 -25.88 9.49 13.01
N ALA A 254 -25.45 10.70 12.69
CA ALA A 254 -24.07 11.16 12.81
C ALA A 254 -23.72 11.29 14.30
N GLY A 255 -22.50 10.88 14.64
CA GLY A 255 -21.91 11.05 15.97
C GLY A 255 -20.53 10.40 15.95
N GLY A 256 -19.50 11.24 15.82
CA GLY A 256 -18.12 10.80 15.98
C GLY A 256 -17.81 10.57 17.45
N GLU A 257 -16.99 9.57 17.70
CA GLU A 257 -16.12 9.44 18.87
C GLU A 257 -14.89 8.68 18.38
N ASP A 258 -13.73 9.30 18.56
CA ASP A 258 -12.43 8.74 18.21
C ASP A 258 -12.22 7.45 19.02
N ALA A 259 -12.36 6.30 18.36
CA ALA A 259 -11.91 5.03 18.91
C ALA A 259 -10.38 5.02 18.84
N GLU A 260 -9.72 5.35 19.95
CA GLU A 260 -8.28 5.18 20.12
C GLU A 260 -7.92 3.69 19.91
N HIS A 261 -7.41 3.36 18.73
CA HIS A 261 -6.84 2.04 18.44
C HIS A 261 -5.60 1.84 19.32
N SER A 262 -5.57 0.79 20.13
CA SER A 262 -4.44 0.55 21.03
C SER A 262 -3.13 0.38 20.23
N PRO A 263 -2.00 0.96 20.68
CA PRO A 263 -0.70 0.82 20.01
C PRO A 263 -0.25 -0.64 19.82
N SER A 264 -0.79 -1.56 20.62
CA SER A 264 -0.46 -2.99 20.67
C SER A 264 -0.90 -3.74 19.41
N THR A 265 -2.10 -3.46 18.90
CA THR A 265 -2.65 -4.13 17.71
C THR A 265 -1.88 -3.73 16.45
N SER A 266 -1.54 -2.44 16.34
CA SER A 266 -0.66 -1.93 15.27
C SER A 266 0.73 -2.57 15.34
N LEU A 267 1.32 -2.73 16.53
CA LEU A 267 2.63 -3.38 16.72
C LEU A 267 2.63 -4.88 16.37
N ARG A 268 1.51 -5.59 16.55
CA ARG A 268 1.41 -7.02 16.25
C ARG A 268 1.20 -7.31 14.76
N MET A 269 0.43 -6.47 14.07
CA MET A 269 0.35 -6.46 12.60
C MET A 269 1.73 -6.21 11.96
N ARG A 270 2.54 -5.31 12.56
CA ARG A 270 3.93 -5.04 12.13
C ARG A 270 4.84 -6.27 12.20
N PHE A 271 4.72 -7.10 13.25
CA PHE A 271 5.59 -8.27 13.47
C PHE A 271 5.29 -9.45 12.52
N LEU A 272 4.01 -9.67 12.18
CA LEU A 272 3.62 -10.70 11.21
C LEU A 272 4.02 -10.29 9.78
N PHE A 273 3.94 -9.00 9.49
CA PHE A 273 4.37 -8.41 8.23
C PHE A 273 5.90 -8.53 8.03
N GLU A 274 6.70 -8.31 9.08
CA GLU A 274 8.17 -8.43 9.06
C GLU A 274 8.65 -9.88 8.79
N LYS A 275 7.97 -10.90 9.34
CA LYS A 275 8.31 -12.31 9.06
C LYS A 275 7.99 -12.76 7.63
N SER A 276 6.95 -12.19 7.04
CA SER A 276 6.54 -12.51 5.67
C SER A 276 7.49 -11.93 4.62
N VAL A 277 8.23 -10.87 4.98
CA VAL A 277 9.29 -10.28 4.14
C VAL A 277 10.53 -11.14 4.04
N ASP A 278 10.99 -11.66 5.19
CA ASP A 278 12.23 -12.42 5.27
C ASP A 278 12.10 -13.83 4.66
N ALA A 279 10.87 -14.36 4.57
CA ALA A 279 10.57 -15.62 3.88
C ALA A 279 10.74 -15.52 2.34
N ILE A 280 10.78 -14.30 1.82
CA ILE A 280 10.77 -14.02 0.38
C ILE A 280 12.16 -13.58 -0.06
N GLY A 281 12.98 -14.57 -0.43
CA GLY A 281 14.25 -14.37 -1.11
C GLY A 281 14.11 -13.40 -2.29
N SER A 282 15.19 -12.70 -2.60
CA SER A 282 15.35 -11.72 -3.69
C SER A 282 14.51 -12.06 -4.94
N ASP A 283 13.52 -11.20 -5.25
CA ASP A 283 12.58 -11.23 -6.41
C ASP A 283 11.37 -12.20 -6.38
N PRO A 284 10.28 -11.83 -5.68
CA PRO A 284 8.97 -12.01 -6.32
C PRO A 284 7.95 -10.90 -6.01
N LEU A 285 7.13 -10.64 -7.02
CA LEU A 285 5.94 -9.81 -7.03
C LEU A 285 6.13 -8.32 -6.63
N PRO A 286 6.33 -7.42 -7.62
CA PRO A 286 6.39 -5.96 -7.41
C PRO A 286 5.09 -5.35 -6.84
N TYR A 287 4.02 -6.16 -6.79
CA TYR A 287 2.63 -5.81 -6.50
C TYR A 287 2.29 -5.84 -5.01
N LEU A 288 3.15 -6.47 -4.18
CA LEU A 288 2.86 -6.62 -2.76
C LEU A 288 3.78 -5.71 -1.95
N ASP A 289 3.17 -4.72 -1.29
CA ASP A 289 3.85 -3.97 -0.23
C ASP A 289 4.11 -4.91 0.95
N LEU A 290 5.22 -5.66 0.91
CA LEU A 290 5.62 -6.51 2.04
C LEU A 290 6.75 -5.86 2.86
N ARG A 291 7.66 -5.08 2.26
CA ARG A 291 8.91 -4.66 2.93
C ARG A 291 8.90 -3.19 3.37
N LEU A 292 8.36 -2.87 4.55
CA LEU A 292 8.52 -1.52 5.12
C LEU A 292 8.74 -1.46 6.66
N PHE A 293 9.22 -2.53 7.29
CA PHE A 293 9.46 -2.56 8.75
C PHE A 293 10.85 -3.04 9.21
N LYS A 294 11.92 -2.79 8.44
CA LYS A 294 13.25 -2.80 9.08
C LYS A 294 13.50 -1.45 9.76
N LEU A 295 13.27 -1.41 11.07
CA LEU A 295 14.00 -0.49 11.93
C LEU A 295 15.00 -1.30 12.72
N ASP A 296 16.28 -1.11 12.38
CA ASP A 296 17.40 -1.47 13.23
C ASP A 296 17.14 -0.94 14.65
N GLN A 297 17.14 -1.85 15.62
CA GLN A 297 17.50 -1.56 16.99
C GLN A 297 18.80 -2.32 17.28
N PRO A 298 19.73 -1.75 18.06
CA PRO A 298 21.12 -2.21 18.17
C PRO A 298 21.29 -3.64 18.70
#